data_AF-A0A2H0NGT3-F1
#
_entry.id   AF-A0A2H0NGT3-F1
#
_cell.length_a   1.000
_cell.length_b   1.000
_cell.length_c   1.000
_cell.angle_alpha   90.00
_cell.angle_beta   90.00
_cell.angle_gamma   90.00
#
_symmetry.space_group_name_H-M   'P 1'
#
loop_
_entity.id
_entity.type
_entity.pdbx_description
1 polymer ?
#
loop_
_entity_poly.entity_id
_entity_poly.type
_entity_poly.pdbx_seq_one_letter_code
_entity_poly.pdbx_strand_id
1 'polypeptide(L)'
;MNKWWHKFYSENKTMIWAAIVAIILSLGILWKVKDEVTRFTLIMPVFAGFILFSILITSDEELEDKTDEDADEKKLTKSRKKK
;
A
#
# COMPACT_ATOMS: atom_id res chain seq x y z
N MET A 1 -20.24 -8.35 1.13
CA MET A 1 -18.86 -7.80 1.11
C MET A 1 -18.89 -6.51 0.32
N ASN A 2 -18.67 -5.38 0.97
CA ASN A 2 -18.92 -4.06 0.39
C ASN A 2 -17.97 -3.81 -0.79
N LYS A 3 -18.51 -3.37 -1.93
CA LYS A 3 -17.80 -3.12 -3.21
C LYS A 3 -16.53 -2.26 -3.05
N TRP A 4 -16.46 -1.47 -1.99
CA TRP A 4 -15.32 -0.64 -1.61
C TRP A 4 -14.04 -1.46 -1.28
N TRP A 5 -14.16 -2.54 -0.51
CA TRP A 5 -13.02 -3.42 -0.20
C TRP A 5 -12.44 -4.10 -1.44
N HIS A 6 -13.31 -4.38 -2.43
CA HIS A 6 -12.91 -5.07 -3.65
C HIS A 6 -12.17 -4.13 -4.63
N LYS A 7 -12.51 -2.84 -4.64
CA LYS A 7 -11.78 -1.80 -5.39
C LYS A 7 -10.42 -1.52 -4.78
N PHE A 8 -10.37 -1.32 -3.46
CA PHE A 8 -9.13 -1.06 -2.74
C PHE A 8 -8.13 -2.20 -2.92
N TYR A 9 -8.61 -3.45 -2.89
CA TYR A 9 -7.76 -4.63 -3.12
C TYR A 9 -7.26 -4.76 -4.56
N SER A 10 -8.03 -4.32 -5.56
CA SER A 10 -7.61 -4.40 -6.97
C SER A 10 -6.62 -3.31 -7.36
N GLU A 11 -6.74 -2.11 -6.81
CA GLU A 11 -5.84 -0.98 -7.07
C GLU A 11 -4.51 -1.17 -6.34
N ASN A 12 -4.54 -1.57 -5.07
CA ASN A 12 -3.35 -1.64 -4.20
C ASN A 12 -2.81 -3.06 -3.99
N LYS A 13 -3.05 -3.98 -4.94
CA LYS A 13 -2.78 -5.41 -4.76
C LYS A 13 -1.35 -5.70 -4.33
N THR A 14 -0.38 -4.96 -4.88
CA THR A 14 1.05 -5.12 -4.61
C THR A 14 1.42 -4.73 -3.18
N MET A 15 0.91 -3.58 -2.69
CA MET A 15 1.12 -3.14 -1.31
C MET A 15 0.48 -4.09 -0.30
N ILE A 16 -0.75 -4.55 -0.59
CA ILE A 16 -1.47 -5.47 0.30
C ILE A 16 -0.72 -6.81 0.38
N TRP A 17 -0.20 -7.30 -0.74
CA TRP A 17 0.59 -8.54 -0.74
C TRP A 17 1.92 -8.37 0.00
N ALA A 18 2.62 -7.25 -0.21
CA ALA A 18 3.84 -6.93 0.53
C ALA A 18 3.59 -6.84 2.05
N ALA A 19 2.48 -6.23 2.46
CA ALA A 19 2.08 -6.15 3.86
C ALA A 19 1.81 -7.54 4.47
N ILE A 20 1.08 -8.40 3.75
CA ILE A 20 0.82 -9.78 4.20
C ILE A 20 2.14 -10.56 4.37
N VAL A 21 3.05 -10.46 3.40
CA VAL A 21 4.35 -11.14 3.47
C VAL A 21 5.18 -10.64 4.65
N ALA A 22 5.22 -9.33 4.89
CA ALA A 22 5.94 -8.74 6.01
C ALA A 22 5.39 -9.20 7.37
N ILE A 23 4.07 -9.33 7.50
CA ILE A 23 3.41 -9.84 8.72
C ILE A 23 3.77 -11.31 8.95
N ILE A 24 3.70 -12.15 7.91
CA ILE A 24 4.03 -13.58 8.02
C ILE A 24 5.50 -13.77 8.44
N LEU A 25 6.42 -13.04 7.83
CA LEU A 25 7.84 -13.07 8.19
C LEU A 25 8.06 -12.64 9.64
N SER A 26 7.42 -11.55 10.07
CA SER A 26 7.53 -11.05 11.44
C SER A 26 7.01 -12.06 12.46
N LEU A 27 5.84 -12.67 12.21
CA LEU A 27 5.29 -13.73 13.06
C LEU A 27 6.17 -14.99 13.07
N GLY A 28 6.75 -15.35 11.92
CA GLY A 28 7.69 -16.45 11.81
C GLY A 28 8.94 -16.25 12.66
N ILE A 29 9.49 -15.02 12.66
CA ILE A 29 10.62 -14.65 13.54
C ILE A 29 10.21 -14.73 15.00
N LEU A 30 9.04 -14.20 15.35
CA LEU A 30 8.54 -14.17 16.72
C LEU A 30 8.37 -15.59 17.31
N TRP A 31 7.93 -16.53 16.47
CA TRP A 31 7.73 -17.93 16.88
C TRP A 31 9.04 -18.73 16.92
N LYS A 32 9.94 -18.54 15.93
CA LYS A 32 11.15 -19.36 15.78
C LYS A 32 12.30 -18.90 16.67
N VAL A 33 12.44 -17.60 16.89
CA VAL A 33 13.48 -17.02 17.75
C VAL A 33 12.89 -16.80 19.13
N LYS A 34 13.58 -17.22 20.19
CA LYS A 34 13.12 -17.03 21.58
C LYS A 34 13.72 -15.78 22.23
N ASP A 35 14.92 -15.40 21.78
CA ASP A 35 15.65 -14.25 22.30
C ASP A 35 15.03 -12.92 21.84
N GLU A 36 14.80 -12.02 22.78
CA GLU A 36 14.10 -10.75 22.54
C GLU A 36 14.92 -9.80 21.68
N VAL A 37 16.22 -9.67 21.96
CA VAL A 37 17.12 -8.77 21.22
C VAL A 37 17.22 -9.22 19.78
N THR A 38 17.47 -10.51 19.56
CA THR A 38 17.58 -11.09 18.21
C THR A 38 16.27 -10.95 17.42
N ARG A 39 15.10 -11.08 18.07
CA ARG A 39 13.80 -10.83 17.42
C ARG A 39 13.71 -9.41 16.89
N PHE A 40 14.04 -8.41 17.70
CA PHE A 40 13.99 -7.01 17.28
C PHE A 40 15.00 -6.71 16.17
N THR A 41 16.21 -7.27 16.26
CA THR A 41 17.23 -7.12 15.22
C THR A 41 16.80 -7.72 13.88
N LEU A 42 16.00 -8.79 13.88
CA LEU A 42 15.50 -9.42 12.65
C LEU A 42 14.22 -8.78 12.12
N ILE A 43 13.35 -8.30 13.00
CA ILE A 43 12.10 -7.62 12.62
C ILE A 43 12.39 -6.21 12.07
N MET A 44 13.40 -5.51 12.60
CA MET A 44 13.73 -4.13 12.21
C MET A 44 14.05 -3.99 10.71
N PRO A 45 14.90 -4.83 10.08
CA PRO A 45 15.12 -4.81 8.63
C PRO A 45 13.86 -5.14 7.82
N VAL A 46 13.01 -6.05 8.30
CA VAL A 46 11.73 -6.39 7.64
C VAL A 46 10.81 -5.17 7.61
N PHE A 47 10.70 -4.44 8.74
CA PHE A 47 9.96 -3.18 8.80
C PHE A 47 10.57 -2.08 7.93
N ALA A 48 11.89 -1.88 8.00
CA ALA A 48 12.57 -0.88 7.19
C ALA A 48 12.40 -1.15 5.69
N GLY A 49 12.50 -2.42 5.27
CA GLY A 49 12.24 -2.85 3.90
C GLY A 49 10.81 -2.60 3.46
N PHE A 50 9.82 -2.89 4.32
CA PHE A 50 8.41 -2.61 4.04
C PHE A 50 8.15 -1.11 3.86
N ILE A 51 8.64 -0.27 4.78
CA ILE A 51 8.46 1.19 4.68
C ILE A 51 9.15 1.76 3.44
N LEU A 52 10.37 1.32 3.14
CA LEU A 52 11.08 1.74 1.94
C LEU A 52 10.32 1.33 0.67
N PHE A 53 9.82 0.09 0.63
CA PHE A 53 8.99 -0.39 -0.47
C PHE A 53 7.70 0.42 -0.61
N SER A 54 7.02 0.71 0.50
CA SER A 54 5.83 1.57 0.51
C SER A 54 6.12 2.96 -0.01
N ILE A 55 7.22 3.61 0.38
CA ILE A 55 7.55 4.95 -0.13
C ILE A 55 7.84 4.91 -1.64
N LEU A 56 8.55 3.88 -2.12
CA LEU A 56 8.87 3.74 -3.54
C LEU A 56 7.61 3.50 -4.38
N ILE A 57 6.76 2.56 -3.97
CA ILE A 57 5.53 2.25 -4.70
C ILE A 57 4.52 3.40 -4.62
N THR A 58 4.38 4.06 -3.46
CA THR A 58 3.50 5.24 -3.31
C THR A 58 4.00 6.42 -4.14
N SER A 59 5.31 6.60 -4.31
CA SER A 59 5.84 7.64 -5.19
C SER A 59 5.49 7.38 -6.66
N ASP A 60 5.48 6.12 -7.09
CA ASP A 60 5.04 5.72 -8.43
C ASP A 60 3.50 5.87 -8.57
N GLU A 61 2.73 5.51 -7.54
CA GLU A 61 1.26 5.60 -7.54
C GLU A 61 0.74 7.05 -7.49
N GLU A 62 1.36 7.95 -6.70
CA GLU A 62 1.04 9.39 -6.69
C GLU A 62 1.33 10.10 -8.02
N LEU A 63 2.22 9.54 -8.85
CA LEU A 63 2.47 10.04 -10.20
C LEU A 63 1.43 9.53 -11.21
N GLU A 64 0.89 8.32 -11.01
CA GLU A 64 -0.19 7.77 -11.83
C GLU A 64 -1.57 8.41 -11.51
N ASP A 65 -1.90 8.66 -10.23
CA ASP A 65 -3.19 9.21 -9.80
C ASP A 65 -3.44 10.66 -10.29
N LYS A 66 -2.35 11.43 -10.51
CA LYS A 66 -2.44 12.76 -11.14
C LYS A 66 -2.91 12.73 -12.59
N THR A 67 -2.92 11.57 -13.23
CA THR A 67 -3.36 11.43 -14.62
C THR A 67 -4.87 11.20 -14.73
N ASP A 68 -5.51 10.67 -13.69
CA ASP A 68 -6.92 10.27 -13.70
C ASP A 68 -7.85 11.27 -12.99
N GLU A 69 -7.38 11.99 -11.96
CA GLU A 69 -8.18 13.05 -11.31
C GLU A 69 -8.45 14.26 -12.23
N ASP A 70 -7.54 14.55 -13.17
CA ASP A 70 -7.67 15.61 -14.17
C ASP A 70 -8.76 15.33 -15.24
N ALA A 71 -9.17 14.06 -15.39
CA ALA A 71 -10.19 13.65 -16.35
C ALA A 71 -11.63 13.79 -15.80
N ASP A 72 -11.81 13.68 -14.48
CA ASP A 72 -13.13 13.78 -13.84
C ASP A 72 -13.52 15.26 -13.57
N GLU A 73 -12.56 16.12 -13.21
CA GLU A 73 -12.82 17.55 -12.97
C GLU A 73 -13.22 18.32 -14.24
N LYS A 74 -12.69 17.91 -15.41
CA LYS A 74 -13.07 18.47 -16.71
C LYS A 74 -14.47 18.05 -17.19
N LYS A 75 -15.03 16.95 -16.69
CA LYS A 75 -16.42 16.54 -17.02
C LYS A 75 -17.46 17.29 -16.20
N LEU A 76 -17.19 17.58 -14.92
CA LEU A 76 -18.11 18.35 -14.09
C LEU A 76 -18.23 19.83 -14.52
N THR A 77 -17.13 20.45 -14.93
CA THR A 77 -17.12 21.87 -15.35
C THR A 77 -17.79 22.09 -16.70
N LYS A 78 -17.74 21.13 -17.63
CA LYS A 78 -18.39 21.24 -18.94
C LYS A 78 -19.92 21.08 -18.88
N SER A 79 -20.43 20.31 -17.92
CA SER A 79 -21.88 20.11 -17.74
C SER A 79 -22.57 21.29 -17.03
N ARG A 80 -21.83 22.11 -16.28
CA ARG A 80 -22.36 23.28 -15.56
C ARG A 80 -22.48 24.54 -16.45
N LYS A 81 -21.86 24.55 -17.63
CA LYS A 81 -21.87 25.69 -18.57
C LYS A 81 -22.96 25.59 -19.66
N LYS A 82 -23.80 24.55 -19.62
CA LYS A 82 -24.85 24.26 -20.61
C LYS A 82 -26.29 24.30 -20.05
N LYS A 83 -26.48 24.80 -18.83
CA LYS A 83 -27.79 25.02 -18.22
C LYS A 83 -28.03 26.51 -18.01
#